data_AF-A0A7Y4QY21-F1
#
_entry.id   AF-A0A7Y4QY21-F1
#
_cell.length_a   1.000
_cell.length_b   1.000
_cell.length_c   1.000
_cell.angle_alpha   90.00
_cell.angle_beta   90.00
_cell.angle_gamma   90.00
#
_symmetry.space_group_name_H-M   'P 1'
#
loop_
_entity.id
_entity.type
_entity.pdbx_description
1 polymer ?
#
loop_
_entity_poly.entity_id
_entity_poly.type
_entity_poly.pdbx_seq_one_letter_code
_entity_poly.pdbx_strand_id
1 'polypeptide(L)'
;MENPKPNQTILNKFYPEDIIAILFSSITIFLVALNISIGGINDKSVLIAPAVSLLLFSFLVFYQKSSASKTLKFLRSYLHIPLYGIIFSAFQLFVHILNPNDYDTLLLKADLAVFGFDITRWFEPYTSKVLTEIITLSYFSYYIFPTLTFVLLYFGKDPAAFTKARNYLLAIVIGWYGAF
;
A
#
# COMPACT_ATOMS: atom_id res chain seq x y z
N MET A 1 -42.31 9.11 -21.17
CA MET A 1 -40.93 9.55 -21.43
C MET A 1 -40.05 8.87 -20.39
N GLU A 2 -39.46 7.74 -20.75
CA GLU A 2 -38.51 7.03 -19.89
C GLU A 2 -37.21 7.83 -19.79
N ASN A 3 -36.78 8.11 -18.56
CA ASN A 3 -35.49 8.74 -18.30
C ASN A 3 -34.37 7.83 -18.85
N PRO A 4 -33.41 8.34 -19.64
CA PRO A 4 -32.29 7.54 -20.10
C PRO A 4 -31.50 7.04 -18.88
N LYS A 5 -31.35 5.71 -18.76
CA LYS A 5 -30.50 5.09 -17.74
C LYS A 5 -29.09 5.69 -17.88
N PRO A 6 -28.45 6.13 -16.78
CA PRO A 6 -27.15 6.78 -16.85
C PRO A 6 -26.18 5.83 -17.53
N ASN A 7 -25.50 6.36 -18.56
CA ASN A 7 -24.46 5.69 -19.32
C ASN A 7 -23.53 4.97 -18.33
N GLN A 8 -23.50 3.64 -18.35
CA GLN A 8 -22.67 2.84 -17.46
C GLN A 8 -21.21 2.99 -17.88
N THR A 9 -20.59 4.06 -17.40
CA THR A 9 -19.22 4.47 -17.67
C THR A 9 -18.25 3.37 -17.25
N ILE A 10 -17.10 3.29 -17.93
CA ILE A 10 -16.00 2.34 -17.72
C ILE A 10 -15.60 2.20 -16.23
N LEU A 11 -15.85 3.24 -15.42
CA LEU A 11 -15.66 3.30 -13.97
C LEU A 11 -16.46 2.27 -13.15
N ASN A 12 -17.64 1.83 -13.60
CA ASN A 12 -18.45 0.85 -12.85
C ASN A 12 -17.87 -0.58 -12.84
N LYS A 13 -16.72 -0.82 -13.49
CA LYS A 13 -16.06 -2.14 -13.61
C LYS A 13 -14.77 -2.28 -12.80
N PHE A 14 -14.24 -1.17 -12.29
CA PHE A 14 -13.09 -1.17 -11.39
C PHE A 14 -13.59 -1.10 -9.96
N TYR A 15 -12.99 -1.90 -9.09
CA TYR A 15 -13.14 -1.67 -7.67
C TYR A 15 -12.30 -0.44 -7.30
N PRO A 16 -12.73 0.37 -6.31
CA PRO A 16 -11.99 1.55 -5.89
C PRO A 16 -10.51 1.26 -5.60
N GLU A 17 -10.20 0.11 -5.01
CA GLU A 17 -8.83 -0.32 -4.72
C GLU A 17 -7.99 -0.62 -5.96
N ASP A 18 -8.60 -1.02 -7.08
CA ASP A 18 -7.89 -1.19 -8.35
C ASP A 18 -7.42 0.16 -8.87
N ILE A 19 -8.28 1.18 -8.76
CA ILE A 19 -7.98 2.55 -9.21
C ILE A 19 -6.83 3.10 -8.38
N ILE A 20 -6.91 2.97 -7.05
CA ILE A 20 -5.86 3.46 -6.15
C ILE A 20 -4.56 2.69 -6.36
N ALA A 21 -4.61 1.37 -6.50
CA ALA A 21 -3.42 0.56 -6.77
C ALA A 21 -2.74 0.97 -8.07
N ILE A 22 -3.49 1.14 -9.17
CA ILE A 22 -2.95 1.56 -10.46
C ILE A 22 -2.39 2.98 -10.37
N LEU A 23 -3.14 3.91 -9.77
CA LEU A 23 -2.75 5.31 -9.67
C LEU A 23 -1.46 5.45 -8.85
N PHE A 24 -1.43 4.89 -7.65
CA PHE A 24 -0.29 4.98 -6.76
C PHE A 24 0.94 4.31 -7.37
N SER A 25 0.78 3.09 -7.93
CA SER A 25 1.88 2.40 -8.62
C SER A 25 2.43 3.23 -9.78
N SER A 26 1.55 3.85 -10.58
CA SER A 26 1.97 4.68 -11.72
C SER A 26 2.74 5.91 -11.27
N ILE A 27 2.27 6.57 -10.20
CA ILE A 27 2.97 7.73 -9.62
C ILE A 27 4.34 7.31 -9.09
N THR A 28 4.43 6.24 -8.31
CA THR A 28 5.71 5.75 -7.77
C THR A 28 6.68 5.39 -8.90
N ILE A 29 6.24 4.64 -9.91
CA ILE A 29 7.09 4.29 -11.07
C ILE A 29 7.56 5.54 -11.80
N PHE A 30 6.67 6.52 -12.01
CA PHE A 30 7.01 7.79 -12.64
C PHE A 30 8.08 8.54 -11.83
N LEU A 31 7.91 8.64 -10.52
CA LEU A 31 8.89 9.30 -9.64
C LEU A 31 10.24 8.58 -9.65
N VAL A 32 10.25 7.24 -9.69
CA VAL A 32 11.50 6.45 -9.72
C VAL A 32 12.19 6.66 -11.06
N ALA A 33 11.45 6.60 -12.17
CA ALA A 33 11.99 6.83 -13.50
C ALA A 33 12.54 8.25 -13.66
N LEU A 34 11.85 9.26 -13.12
CA LEU A 34 12.31 10.64 -13.11
C LEU A 34 13.61 10.77 -12.31
N ASN A 35 13.70 10.16 -11.13
CA ASN A 35 14.90 10.19 -10.29
C ASN A 35 16.10 9.48 -10.92
N ILE A 36 15.87 8.39 -11.66
CA ILE A 36 16.91 7.75 -12.47
C ILE A 36 17.37 8.70 -13.59
N SER A 37 16.44 9.40 -14.25
CA SER A 37 16.77 10.31 -15.36
C SER A 37 17.59 11.53 -14.93
N ILE A 38 17.36 12.05 -13.73
CA ILE A 38 18.13 13.18 -13.17
C ILE A 38 19.41 12.73 -12.45
N GLY A 39 19.68 11.43 -12.38
CA GLY A 39 20.88 10.86 -11.74
C GLY A 39 20.81 10.72 -10.21
N GLY A 40 19.62 10.84 -9.60
CA GLY A 40 19.42 10.61 -8.16
C GLY A 40 19.47 9.13 -7.77
N ILE A 41 19.11 8.23 -8.69
CA ILE A 41 19.19 6.77 -8.50
C ILE A 41 20.03 6.18 -9.64
N ASN A 42 21.15 5.55 -9.29
CA ASN A 42 22.06 4.95 -10.27
C ASN A 42 21.58 3.56 -10.75
N ASP A 43 20.91 2.80 -9.88
CA ASP A 43 20.46 1.46 -10.19
C ASP A 43 19.09 1.47 -10.88
N LYS A 44 19.09 1.16 -12.18
CA LYS A 44 17.87 1.07 -13.00
C LYS A 44 17.05 -0.18 -12.70
N SER A 45 17.64 -1.21 -12.11
CA SER A 45 16.97 -2.49 -11.84
C SER A 45 15.81 -2.35 -10.84
N VAL A 46 15.87 -1.31 -10.01
CA VAL A 46 14.83 -0.86 -9.09
C VAL A 46 13.45 -0.70 -9.77
N LEU A 47 13.40 -0.34 -11.05
CA LEU A 47 12.13 -0.20 -11.79
C LEU A 47 11.48 -1.52 -12.18
N ILE A 48 12.23 -2.62 -12.22
CA ILE A 48 11.75 -3.88 -12.79
C ILE A 48 10.57 -4.43 -11.99
N ALA A 49 10.76 -4.60 -10.67
CA ALA A 49 9.72 -5.14 -9.79
C ALA A 49 8.42 -4.31 -9.81
N PRO A 50 8.45 -2.97 -9.58
CA PRO A 50 7.23 -2.17 -9.60
C PRO A 50 6.58 -2.15 -11.00
N ALA A 51 7.36 -2.00 -12.09
CA ALA A 51 6.79 -1.98 -13.44
C ALA A 51 6.15 -3.31 -13.84
N VAL A 52 6.82 -4.44 -13.60
CA VAL A 52 6.27 -5.78 -13.86
C VAL A 52 5.02 -6.02 -13.02
N SER A 53 5.05 -5.63 -11.73
CA SER A 53 3.88 -5.79 -10.85
C SER A 53 2.66 -4.98 -11.33
N LEU A 54 2.86 -3.74 -11.79
CA LEU A 54 1.79 -2.91 -12.35
C LEU A 54 1.23 -3.51 -13.65
N LEU A 55 2.11 -4.02 -14.53
CA LEU A 55 1.69 -4.66 -15.77
C LEU A 55 0.88 -5.94 -15.50
N LEU A 56 1.36 -6.81 -14.63
CA LEU A 56 0.66 -8.04 -14.24
C LEU A 56 -0.67 -7.74 -13.58
N PHE A 57 -0.70 -6.75 -12.67
CA PHE A 57 -1.91 -6.33 -11.99
C PHE A 57 -2.93 -5.76 -12.98
N SER A 58 -2.52 -4.85 -13.86
CA SER A 58 -3.38 -4.27 -14.89
C SER A 58 -3.92 -5.35 -15.82
N PHE A 59 -3.05 -6.24 -16.31
CA PHE A 59 -3.46 -7.38 -17.13
C PHE A 59 -4.51 -8.23 -16.43
N LEU A 60 -4.33 -8.54 -15.15
CA LEU A 60 -5.27 -9.34 -14.39
C LEU A 60 -6.63 -8.63 -14.23
N VAL A 61 -6.63 -7.33 -13.93
CA VAL A 61 -7.87 -6.52 -13.83
C VAL A 61 -8.62 -6.49 -15.16
N PHE A 62 -7.91 -6.31 -16.29
CA PHE A 62 -8.51 -6.33 -17.62
C PHE A 62 -8.97 -7.72 -18.06
N TYR A 63 -8.21 -8.77 -17.78
CA TYR A 63 -8.52 -10.13 -18.21
C TYR A 63 -9.64 -10.76 -17.39
N GLN A 64 -9.69 -10.48 -16.09
CA GLN A 64 -10.77 -10.96 -15.21
C GLN A 64 -12.14 -10.40 -15.63
N LYS A 65 -12.20 -9.21 -16.24
CA LYS A 65 -13.43 -8.65 -16.82
C LYS A 65 -14.07 -9.56 -17.88
N SER A 66 -13.25 -10.27 -18.65
CA SER A 66 -13.69 -11.11 -19.77
C SER A 66 -13.83 -12.58 -19.40
N SER A 67 -13.52 -12.96 -18.16
CA SER A 67 -13.47 -14.35 -17.72
C SER A 67 -14.40 -14.62 -16.53
N ALA A 68 -15.19 -15.68 -16.61
CA ALA A 68 -16.01 -16.17 -15.50
C ALA A 68 -15.21 -16.97 -14.46
N SER A 69 -13.88 -17.04 -14.58
CA SER A 69 -13.03 -17.85 -13.71
C SER A 69 -13.05 -17.37 -12.25
N LYS A 70 -13.44 -18.27 -11.34
CA LYS A 70 -13.40 -18.04 -9.89
C LYS A 70 -11.97 -17.79 -9.40
N THR A 71 -10.99 -18.48 -9.98
CA THR A 71 -9.57 -18.33 -9.64
C THR A 71 -9.05 -16.93 -9.98
N LEU A 72 -9.42 -16.37 -11.14
CA LEU A 72 -9.03 -15.00 -11.48
C LEU A 72 -9.69 -13.96 -10.56
N LYS A 73 -10.95 -14.19 -10.20
CA LYS A 73 -11.65 -13.34 -9.22
C LYS A 73 -10.98 -13.40 -7.85
N PHE A 74 -10.55 -14.58 -7.41
CA PHE A 74 -9.76 -14.75 -6.19
C PHE A 74 -8.44 -14.00 -6.31
N LEU A 75 -7.62 -14.27 -7.33
CA LEU A 75 -6.33 -13.60 -7.52
C LEU A 75 -6.46 -12.08 -7.54
N ARG A 76 -7.45 -11.51 -8.27
CA ARG A 76 -7.71 -10.06 -8.26
C ARG A 76 -7.93 -9.51 -6.87
N SER A 77 -8.65 -10.27 -6.03
CA SER A 77 -9.01 -9.84 -4.68
C SER A 77 -7.82 -9.79 -3.72
N TYR A 78 -6.73 -10.51 -4.00
CA TYR A 78 -5.56 -10.61 -3.11
C TYR A 78 -4.29 -10.01 -3.69
N LEU A 79 -4.19 -9.86 -5.02
CA LEU A 79 -2.96 -9.40 -5.69
C LEU A 79 -2.56 -7.98 -5.28
N HIS A 80 -3.50 -7.17 -4.78
CA HIS A 80 -3.22 -5.87 -4.19
C HIS A 80 -2.23 -5.93 -3.01
N ILE A 81 -2.29 -6.99 -2.18
CA ILE A 81 -1.47 -7.10 -0.97
C ILE A 81 0.04 -7.14 -1.30
N PRO A 82 0.54 -8.09 -2.13
CA PRO A 82 1.94 -8.09 -2.51
C PRO A 82 2.30 -6.88 -3.39
N LEU A 83 1.37 -6.36 -4.19
CA LEU A 83 1.59 -5.14 -4.97
C LEU A 83 1.92 -3.96 -4.05
N TYR A 84 1.15 -3.75 -2.97
CA TYR A 84 1.41 -2.68 -2.02
C TYR A 84 2.78 -2.80 -1.37
N GLY A 85 3.23 -4.02 -1.03
CA GLY A 85 4.58 -4.24 -0.53
C GLY A 85 5.66 -3.84 -1.55
N ILE A 86 5.51 -4.24 -2.81
CA ILE A 86 6.47 -3.90 -3.89
C ILE A 86 6.53 -2.39 -4.11
N ILE A 87 5.37 -1.73 -4.19
CA ILE A 87 5.31 -0.29 -4.43
C ILE A 87 5.82 0.49 -3.22
N PHE A 88 5.52 0.04 -2.00
CA PHE A 88 6.06 0.64 -0.78
C PHE A 88 7.59 0.55 -0.75
N SER A 89 8.19 -0.61 -1.06
CA SER A 89 9.65 -0.74 -1.15
C SER A 89 10.26 0.18 -2.21
N ALA A 90 9.61 0.34 -3.37
CA ALA A 90 10.06 1.28 -4.39
C ALA A 90 9.95 2.74 -3.92
N PHE A 91 8.89 3.06 -3.17
CA PHE A 91 8.68 4.39 -2.60
C PHE A 91 9.68 4.73 -1.48
N GLN A 92 10.09 3.75 -0.67
CA GLN A 92 11.07 3.96 0.42
C GLN A 92 12.40 4.54 -0.05
N LEU A 93 12.76 4.37 -1.32
CA LEU A 93 13.94 5.00 -1.92
C LEU A 93 13.87 6.53 -1.86
N PHE A 94 12.67 7.12 -1.89
CA PHE A 94 12.51 8.57 -1.79
C PHE A 94 12.69 9.10 -0.39
N VAL A 95 12.47 8.29 0.65
CA VAL A 95 12.56 8.75 2.04
C VAL A 95 13.95 9.35 2.31
N HIS A 96 15.00 8.64 1.92
CA HIS A 96 16.39 9.09 2.12
C HIS A 96 16.83 10.16 1.12
N ILE A 97 16.19 10.22 -0.06
CA ILE A 97 16.43 11.29 -1.04
C ILE A 97 15.86 12.62 -0.53
N LEU A 98 14.66 12.59 0.06
CA LEU A 98 13.96 13.77 0.56
C LEU A 98 14.45 14.20 1.93
N ASN A 99 14.72 13.24 2.82
CA ASN A 99 15.30 13.48 4.13
C ASN A 99 16.51 12.56 4.35
N PRO A 100 17.73 13.04 4.06
CA PRO A 100 18.95 12.26 4.25
C PRO A 100 19.31 12.05 5.72
N ASN A 101 18.64 12.74 6.64
CA ASN A 101 18.85 12.59 8.08
C ASN A 101 17.69 11.81 8.68
N ASP A 102 17.98 10.82 9.51
CA ASP A 102 16.95 10.05 10.23
C ASP A 102 16.25 10.86 11.34
N TYR A 103 16.66 12.11 11.53
CA TYR A 103 16.21 12.97 12.63
C TYR A 103 15.41 14.17 12.11
N ASP A 104 14.15 14.27 12.52
CA ASP A 104 13.25 15.34 12.10
C ASP A 104 13.18 16.45 13.17
N THR A 105 13.61 17.65 12.79
CA THR A 105 13.62 18.81 13.70
C THR A 105 12.23 19.30 14.10
N LEU A 106 11.20 19.05 13.29
CA LEU A 106 9.82 19.39 13.61
C LEU A 106 9.29 18.46 14.70
N LEU A 107 9.54 17.15 14.56
CA LEU A 107 9.14 16.17 15.56
C LEU A 107 9.88 16.40 16.88
N LEU A 108 11.18 16.71 16.85
CA LEU A 108 11.92 17.08 18.06
C LEU A 108 11.29 18.29 18.77
N LYS A 109 10.89 19.32 18.02
CA LYS A 109 10.22 20.49 18.62
C LYS A 109 8.86 20.12 19.21
N ALA A 110 8.13 19.22 18.56
CA ALA A 110 6.86 18.71 19.08
C ALA A 110 7.09 17.92 20.38
N ASP A 111 8.08 17.04 20.43
CA ASP A 111 8.44 16.27 21.63
C ASP A 111 8.80 17.21 22.79
N LEU A 112 9.63 18.23 22.52
CA LEU A 112 9.99 19.24 23.51
C LEU A 112 8.79 20.08 23.96
N ALA A 113 7.84 20.38 23.08
CA ALA A 113 6.64 21.15 23.42
C ALA A 113 5.65 20.35 24.28
N VAL A 114 5.54 19.04 24.04
CA VAL A 114 4.57 18.16 24.73
C VAL A 114 5.14 17.59 26.02
N PHE A 115 6.39 17.11 25.98
CA PHE A 115 7.01 16.37 27.09
C PHE A 115 8.07 17.18 27.84
N GLY A 116 8.59 18.26 27.23
CA GLY A 116 9.71 19.04 27.79
C GLY A 116 11.09 18.39 27.58
N PHE A 117 11.13 17.23 26.91
CA PHE A 117 12.35 16.50 26.56
C PHE A 117 12.14 15.72 25.26
N ASP A 118 13.24 15.27 24.69
CA ASP A 118 13.27 14.40 23.51
C ASP A 118 12.91 12.97 23.91
N ILE A 119 11.66 12.59 23.63
CA ILE A 119 11.13 11.28 24.03
C ILE A 119 11.85 10.13 23.32
N THR A 120 12.31 10.35 22.08
CA THR A 120 13.05 9.36 21.29
C THR A 120 14.37 9.02 21.99
N ARG A 121 15.16 10.04 22.38
CA ARG A 121 16.40 9.84 23.15
C ARG A 121 16.17 9.28 24.53
N TRP A 122 15.08 9.67 25.19
CA TRP A 122 14.76 9.15 26.52
C TRP A 122 14.50 7.63 26.49
N PHE A 123 13.93 7.11 25.40
CA PHE A 123 13.69 5.67 25.23
C PHE A 123 14.93 4.86 24.81
N GLU A 124 15.98 5.48 24.25
CA GLU A 124 17.18 4.79 23.77
C GLU A 124 17.76 3.76 24.77
N PRO A 125 17.96 4.08 26.07
CA PRO A 125 18.54 3.14 27.02
C PRO A 125 17.67 1.92 27.32
N TYR A 126 16.37 1.98 27.04
CA TYR A 126 15.43 0.88 27.26
C TYR A 126 15.32 -0.04 26.05
N THR A 127 15.99 0.30 24.94
CA THR A 127 16.01 -0.52 23.74
C THR A 127 16.84 -1.78 23.98
N SER A 128 16.25 -2.95 23.74
CA SER A 128 16.93 -4.24 23.83
C SER A 128 16.53 -5.13 22.66
N LYS A 129 17.40 -6.07 22.29
CA LYS A 129 17.11 -7.03 21.21
C LYS A 129 15.77 -7.75 21.44
N VAL A 130 15.50 -8.19 22.66
CA VAL A 130 14.26 -8.90 23.00
C VAL A 130 13.04 -8.00 22.79
N LEU A 131 13.11 -6.75 23.25
CA LEU A 131 12.02 -5.79 23.06
C LEU A 131 11.80 -5.50 21.56
N THR A 132 12.87 -5.31 20.80
CA THR A 132 12.79 -5.11 19.34
C THR A 132 12.09 -6.29 18.67
N GLU A 133 12.45 -7.54 18.97
CA GLU A 133 11.81 -8.73 18.40
C GLU A 133 10.31 -8.79 18.76
N ILE A 134 9.94 -8.50 20.01
CA ILE A 134 8.54 -8.48 20.44
C ILE A 134 7.75 -7.39 19.69
N ILE A 135 8.31 -6.19 19.57
CA ILE A 135 7.67 -5.08 18.85
C ILE A 135 7.57 -5.42 17.35
N THR A 136 8.61 -5.99 16.75
CA THR A 136 8.61 -6.41 15.35
C THR A 136 7.57 -7.49 15.09
N LEU A 137 7.44 -8.50 15.95
CA LEU A 137 6.39 -9.53 15.83
C LEU A 137 4.99 -8.94 16.02
N SER A 138 4.83 -8.03 16.99
CA SER A 138 3.58 -7.31 17.21
C SER A 138 3.21 -6.46 15.99
N TYR A 139 4.18 -5.78 15.39
CA TYR A 139 4.02 -5.02 14.15
C TYR A 139 3.66 -5.94 12.98
N PHE A 140 4.34 -7.08 12.85
CA PHE A 140 4.09 -8.04 11.78
C PHE A 140 2.69 -8.67 11.87
N SER A 141 2.14 -8.80 13.08
CA SER A 141 0.78 -9.29 13.30
C SER A 141 -0.30 -8.43 12.62
N TYR A 142 -0.06 -7.12 12.44
CA TYR A 142 -0.94 -6.22 11.69
C TYR A 142 -1.02 -6.55 10.20
N TYR A 143 -0.07 -7.31 9.64
CA TYR A 143 -0.14 -7.77 8.26
C TYR A 143 -0.80 -9.14 8.16
N ILE A 144 -0.46 -10.07 9.07
CA ILE A 144 -0.97 -11.45 9.03
C ILE A 144 -2.46 -11.50 9.34
N PHE A 145 -2.90 -10.94 10.49
CA PHE A 145 -4.26 -11.16 10.96
C PHE A 145 -5.32 -10.53 10.06
N PRO A 146 -5.17 -9.29 9.55
CA PRO A 146 -6.11 -8.72 8.59
C PRO A 146 -6.15 -9.51 7.28
N THR A 147 -4.99 -9.95 6.77
CA THR A 147 -4.92 -10.76 5.55
C THR A 147 -5.64 -12.10 5.73
N LEU A 148 -5.39 -12.80 6.84
CA LEU A 148 -6.04 -14.06 7.16
C LEU A 148 -7.56 -13.88 7.31
N THR A 149 -7.97 -12.80 7.98
CA THR A 149 -9.39 -12.45 8.12
C THR A 149 -10.05 -12.25 6.75
N PHE A 150 -9.36 -11.59 5.83
CA PHE A 150 -9.83 -11.39 4.46
C PHE A 150 -10.03 -12.72 3.71
N VAL A 151 -9.05 -13.63 3.82
CA VAL A 151 -9.11 -14.99 3.27
C VAL A 151 -10.32 -15.73 3.81
N LEU A 152 -10.52 -15.73 5.13
CA LEU A 152 -11.65 -16.40 5.76
C LEU A 152 -12.99 -15.81 5.31
N LEU A 153 -13.10 -14.48 5.20
CA LEU A 153 -14.32 -13.81 4.75
C LEU A 153 -14.63 -14.08 3.28
N TYR A 154 -13.62 -14.23 2.42
CA TYR A 154 -13.82 -14.57 1.01
C TYR A 154 -14.47 -15.95 0.82
N PHE A 155 -14.04 -16.93 1.63
CA PHE A 155 -14.63 -18.27 1.64
C PHE A 155 -15.86 -18.40 2.55
N GLY A 156 -16.23 -17.30 3.22
CA GLY A 156 -17.40 -17.23 4.09
C GLY A 156 -18.72 -17.29 3.33
N LYS A 157 -19.81 -17.54 4.07
CA LYS A 157 -21.17 -17.61 3.51
C LYS A 157 -21.81 -16.24 3.26
N ASP A 158 -21.22 -15.16 3.77
CA ASP A 158 -21.73 -13.80 3.63
C ASP A 158 -20.83 -12.95 2.72
N PRO A 159 -21.19 -12.80 1.43
CA PRO A 159 -20.44 -11.96 0.49
C PRO A 159 -20.42 -10.48 0.88
N ALA A 160 -21.42 -9.99 1.63
CA ALA A 160 -21.47 -8.59 2.03
C ALA A 160 -20.40 -8.29 3.09
N ALA A 161 -20.10 -9.24 3.99
CA ALA A 161 -19.00 -9.12 4.94
C ALA A 161 -17.65 -8.99 4.22
N PHE A 162 -17.43 -9.76 3.15
CA PHE A 162 -16.22 -9.64 2.34
C PHE A 162 -16.13 -8.26 1.65
N THR A 163 -17.21 -7.77 1.04
CA THR A 163 -17.23 -6.43 0.45
C THR A 163 -16.96 -5.33 1.48
N LYS A 164 -17.50 -5.45 2.69
CA LYS A 164 -17.23 -4.50 3.78
C LYS A 164 -15.76 -4.53 4.20
N ALA A 165 -15.16 -5.72 4.32
CA ALA A 165 -13.74 -5.86 4.61
C ALA A 165 -12.87 -5.18 3.54
N ARG A 166 -13.23 -5.32 2.25
CA ARG A 166 -12.51 -4.63 1.15
C ARG A 166 -12.51 -3.11 1.33
N ASN A 167 -13.64 -2.53 1.73
CA ASN A 167 -13.72 -1.09 1.97
C ASN A 167 -12.84 -0.65 3.15
N TYR A 168 -12.69 -1.49 4.20
CA TYR A 168 -11.74 -1.20 5.28
C TYR A 168 -10.29 -1.27 4.81
N LEU A 169 -9.94 -2.28 3.99
CA LEU A 169 -8.61 -2.37 3.40
C LEU A 169 -8.31 -1.12 2.55
N LEU A 170 -9.28 -0.67 1.75
CA LEU A 170 -9.17 0.56 0.97
C LEU A 170 -8.89 1.77 1.88
N ALA A 171 -9.64 1.92 2.98
CA ALA A 171 -9.45 3.02 3.92
C ALA A 171 -8.06 2.99 4.57
N ILE A 172 -7.59 1.79 4.96
CA ILE A 172 -6.24 1.59 5.49
C ILE A 172 -5.20 2.00 4.45
N VAL A 173 -5.35 1.53 3.20
CA VAL A 173 -4.42 1.83 2.10
C VAL A 173 -4.38 3.32 1.79
N ILE A 174 -5.53 4.00 1.76
CA ILE A 174 -5.60 5.46 1.61
C ILE A 174 -4.89 6.15 2.78
N GLY A 175 -5.14 5.73 4.01
CA GLY A 175 -4.47 6.28 5.19
C GLY A 175 -2.96 6.07 5.13
N TRP A 176 -2.53 4.88 4.68
CA TRP A 176 -1.12 4.53 4.56
C TRP A 176 -0.40 5.35 3.49
N TYR A 177 -1.03 5.55 2.33
CA TYR A 177 -0.46 6.35 1.24
C TYR A 177 -0.64 7.85 1.40
N GLY A 178 -1.64 8.30 2.16
CA GLY A 178 -1.89 9.72 2.43
C GLY A 178 -1.18 10.26 3.67
N ALA A 179 -0.52 9.40 4.45
CA ALA A 179 0.29 9.81 5.60
C ALA A 179 1.71 10.28 5.23
N PHE A 180 2.07 10.20 3.94
CA PHE A 180 3.33 10.70 3.37
C PHE A 180 3.05 11.88 2.44
#